data_AF-A0AAU6L793-F1
#
_entry.id   AF-A0AAU6L793-F1
#
_cell.length_a   1.000
_cell.length_b   1.000
_cell.length_c   1.000
_cell.angle_alpha   90.00
_cell.angle_beta   90.00
_cell.angle_gamma   90.00
#
_symmetry.space_group_name_H-M   'P 1'
#
loop_
_entity.id
_entity.type
_entity.pdbx_description
1 polymer ?
#
loop_
_entity_poly.entity_id
_entity_poly.type
_entity_poly.pdbx_seq_one_letter_code
_entity_poly.pdbx_strand_id
1 'polypeptide(L)'
;MTGCPDRPSAEVSDAHPDGECTRAQARCTGCGLPAPIAIKYGGLMADCSLCRYGWGVHHDPVSCWQHTRTEEGLIARISEVAPLLVAARAVLDEIVDTL
;
A
#
# COMPACT_ATOMS: atom_id res chain seq x y z
N MET A 1 -29.03 -30.66 18.02
CA MET A 1 -27.63 -30.20 17.98
C MET A 1 -27.61 -28.97 17.08
N THR A 2 -27.46 -27.80 17.71
CA THR A 2 -27.51 -26.46 17.11
C THR A 2 -26.34 -26.27 16.15
N GLY A 3 -26.64 -25.72 14.97
CA GLY A 3 -25.71 -25.59 13.86
C GLY A 3 -24.55 -24.62 14.10
N CYS A 4 -23.41 -24.90 13.48
CA CYS A 4 -22.46 -23.86 13.11
C CYS A 4 -23.00 -23.16 11.86
N PRO A 5 -23.18 -21.84 11.85
CA PRO A 5 -23.35 -21.13 10.59
C PRO A 5 -22.09 -21.34 9.75
N ASP A 6 -22.27 -21.59 8.45
CA ASP A 6 -21.20 -21.67 7.47
C ASP A 6 -20.24 -20.50 7.67
N ARG A 7 -19.00 -20.83 8.03
CA ARG A 7 -17.91 -19.87 8.09
C ARG A 7 -17.76 -19.35 6.67
N PRO A 8 -17.90 -18.03 6.39
CA PRO A 8 -17.65 -17.53 5.06
C PRO A 8 -16.25 -17.99 4.66
N SER A 9 -16.22 -18.79 3.59
CA SER A 9 -15.00 -19.23 2.94
C SER A 9 -14.09 -18.03 2.86
N ALA A 10 -12.86 -18.19 3.33
CA ALA A 10 -11.82 -17.19 3.17
C ALA A 10 -11.73 -16.89 1.67
N GLU A 11 -12.40 -15.81 1.27
CA GLU A 11 -12.20 -15.19 -0.01
C GLU A 11 -10.72 -14.86 0.00
N VAL A 12 -9.97 -15.62 -0.82
CA VAL A 12 -8.74 -15.13 -1.41
C VAL A 12 -9.02 -13.67 -1.74
N SER A 13 -8.20 -12.76 -1.22
CA SER A 13 -8.37 -11.33 -1.45
C SER A 13 -8.12 -11.00 -2.93
N ASP A 14 -9.04 -11.45 -3.79
CA ASP A 14 -9.20 -11.13 -5.21
C ASP A 14 -9.46 -9.64 -5.42
N ALA A 15 -9.67 -8.89 -4.34
CA ALA A 15 -9.84 -7.45 -4.41
C ALA A 15 -8.60 -6.75 -5.00
N HIS A 16 -7.37 -7.30 -4.84
CA HIS A 16 -6.14 -6.67 -5.35
C HIS A 16 -4.99 -7.70 -5.48
N PRO A 17 -4.88 -8.46 -6.59
CA PRO A 17 -3.80 -9.45 -6.76
C PRO A 17 -2.38 -8.84 -6.68
N ASP A 18 -2.24 -7.56 -7.02
CA ASP A 18 -1.01 -6.77 -6.93
C ASP A 18 -1.10 -5.58 -5.95
N GLY A 19 -2.11 -5.57 -5.07
CA GLY A 19 -2.37 -4.47 -4.16
C GLY A 19 -1.25 -4.23 -3.16
N GLU A 20 -1.28 -3.06 -2.50
CA GLU A 20 -0.33 -2.69 -1.46
C GLU A 20 -0.15 -3.78 -0.38
N CYS A 21 -1.19 -4.59 -0.15
CA CYS A 21 -1.18 -5.77 0.73
C CYS A 21 -0.06 -6.79 0.44
N THR A 22 0.33 -6.94 -0.83
CA THR A 22 1.39 -7.86 -1.28
C THR A 22 2.78 -7.21 -1.20
N ARG A 23 2.86 -5.87 -1.04
CA ARG A 23 4.12 -5.10 -0.88
C ARG A 23 4.33 -4.59 0.54
N ALA A 24 3.29 -4.63 1.38
CA ALA A 24 3.32 -4.11 2.73
C ALA A 24 4.25 -4.94 3.62
N GLN A 25 5.05 -4.24 4.42
CA GLN A 25 5.92 -4.83 5.42
C GLN A 25 5.33 -4.54 6.80
N ALA A 26 5.33 -5.53 7.69
CA ALA A 26 4.99 -5.32 9.10
C ALA A 26 6.27 -5.16 9.92
N ARG A 27 6.28 -4.28 10.93
CA ARG A 27 7.42 -4.21 11.85
C ARG A 27 7.43 -5.40 12.78
N CYS A 28 8.57 -6.09 12.88
CA CYS A 28 8.76 -7.15 13.86
C CYS A 28 8.81 -6.55 15.27
N THR A 29 8.02 -7.10 16.20
CA THR A 29 8.00 -6.66 17.61
C THR A 29 9.29 -7.00 18.36
N GLY A 30 10.07 -7.98 17.88
CA GLY A 30 11.35 -8.38 18.48
C GLY A 30 12.51 -7.49 18.06
N CYS A 31 12.74 -7.33 16.76
CA CYS A 31 13.90 -6.61 16.23
C CYS A 31 13.59 -5.24 15.60
N GLY A 32 12.31 -4.86 15.47
CA GLY A 32 11.88 -3.60 14.87
C GLY A 32 12.04 -3.52 13.34
N LEU A 33 12.68 -4.50 12.71
CA LEU A 33 12.90 -4.53 11.26
C LEU A 33 11.61 -4.84 10.51
N PRO A 34 11.47 -4.32 9.28
CA PRO A 34 10.37 -4.70 8.40
C PRO A 34 10.44 -6.19 8.04
N ALA A 35 9.32 -6.87 8.16
CA ALA A 35 9.10 -8.24 7.74
C ALA A 35 8.10 -8.28 6.58
N PRO A 36 8.36 -9.07 5.53
CA PRO A 36 7.43 -9.20 4.41
C PRO A 36 6.11 -9.81 4.89
N ILE A 37 5.00 -9.27 4.39
CA ILE A 37 3.66 -9.86 4.55
C ILE A 37 3.38 -10.77 3.35
N ALA A 38 2.86 -11.96 3.62
CA ALA A 38 2.43 -12.90 2.60
C ALA A 38 1.17 -13.64 3.06
N ILE A 39 0.38 -14.16 2.11
CA ILE A 39 -0.73 -15.05 2.44
C ILE A 39 -0.16 -16.41 2.82
N LYS A 40 -0.35 -16.83 4.08
CA LYS A 40 0.00 -18.16 4.57
C LYS A 40 -1.15 -18.69 5.44
N TYR A 41 -1.42 -19.99 5.38
CA TYR A 41 -2.43 -20.64 6.23
C TYR A 41 -3.84 -20.03 6.12
N GLY A 42 -4.19 -19.47 4.97
CA GLY A 42 -5.51 -18.86 4.74
C GLY A 42 -5.68 -17.43 5.28
N GLY A 43 -4.60 -16.75 5.67
CA GLY A 43 -4.64 -15.36 6.10
C GLY A 43 -3.33 -14.62 5.80
N LEU A 44 -3.32 -13.31 6.03
CA LEU A 44 -2.11 -12.49 5.91
C LEU A 44 -1.21 -12.71 7.12
N MET A 45 0.04 -13.07 6.86
CA MET A 45 1.05 -13.39 7.86
C MET A 45 2.32 -12.62 7.54
N ALA A 46 2.93 -12.02 8.56
CA ALA A 46 4.29 -11.49 8.47
C ALA A 46 5.28 -12.50 9.06
N ASP A 47 6.47 -12.59 8.48
CA ASP A 47 7.50 -13.55 8.89
C ASP A 47 8.88 -12.87 8.95
N CYS A 48 9.43 -12.74 10.15
CA CYS A 48 10.74 -12.12 10.33
C CYS A 48 11.85 -13.18 10.19
N SER A 49 12.63 -13.11 9.13
CA SER A 49 13.76 -14.04 8.89
C SER A 49 14.83 -13.99 10.00
N LEU A 50 15.01 -12.83 10.64
CA LEU A 50 15.97 -12.65 11.73
C LEU A 50 15.47 -13.26 13.05
N CYS A 51 14.25 -12.96 13.46
CA CYS A 51 13.66 -13.45 14.71
C CYS A 51 13.04 -14.85 14.57
N ARG A 52 12.86 -15.35 13.35
CA ARG A 52 12.19 -16.62 13.01
C ARG A 52 10.80 -16.78 13.64
N TYR A 53 10.11 -15.67 13.78
CA TYR A 53 8.76 -15.62 14.32
C TYR A 53 7.81 -15.08 13.26
N GLY A 54 6.69 -15.77 13.09
CA GLY A 54 5.61 -15.37 12.21
C GLY A 54 4.36 -14.98 13.01
N TRP A 55 3.65 -13.95 12.55
CA TRP A 55 2.42 -13.48 13.19
C TRP A 55 1.36 -13.11 12.17
N GLY A 56 0.10 -13.27 12.56
CA GLY A 56 -1.04 -12.80 11.78
C GLY A 56 -1.07 -11.28 11.76
N VAL A 57 -1.27 -10.72 10.58
CA VAL A 57 -1.49 -9.28 10.42
C VAL A 57 -2.95 -9.04 10.08
N HIS A 58 -3.59 -8.15 10.85
CA HIS A 58 -4.92 -7.69 10.52
C HIS A 58 -4.83 -6.68 9.38
N HIS A 59 -5.69 -6.86 8.37
CA HIS A 59 -5.76 -6.00 7.22
C HIS A 59 -7.20 -5.48 7.08
N ASP A 60 -7.34 -4.17 7.00
CA ASP A 60 -8.59 -3.51 6.64
C ASP A 60 -8.60 -3.22 5.14
N PRO A 61 -9.37 -3.98 4.34
CA PRO A 61 -9.42 -3.83 2.89
C PRO A 61 -9.99 -2.49 2.44
N VAL A 62 -10.85 -1.85 3.24
CA VAL A 62 -11.44 -0.56 2.87
C VAL A 62 -10.37 0.53 2.95
N SER A 63 -9.60 0.55 4.04
CA SER A 63 -8.51 1.50 4.23
C SER A 63 -7.42 1.36 3.17
N CYS A 64 -7.04 0.13 2.80
CA CYS A 64 -6.03 -0.11 1.75
C CYS A 64 -6.50 0.38 0.37
N TRP A 65 -7.77 0.12 0.01
CA TRP A 65 -8.33 0.58 -1.26
C TRP A 65 -8.37 2.11 -1.35
N GLN A 66 -8.77 2.78 -0.27
CA GLN A 66 -8.79 4.24 -0.19
C GLN A 66 -7.39 4.86 -0.35
N HIS A 67 -6.37 4.25 0.26
CA HIS A 67 -4.99 4.75 0.18
C HIS A 67 -4.46 4.66 -1.25
N THR A 68 -4.54 3.47 -1.87
CA THR A 68 -4.11 3.23 -3.25
C THR A 68 -4.75 4.24 -4.22
N ARG A 69 -6.08 4.44 -4.12
CA ARG A 69 -6.80 5.37 -4.99
C ARG A 69 -6.37 6.83 -4.78
N THR A 70 -6.02 7.19 -3.54
CA THR A 70 -5.52 8.53 -3.22
C THR A 70 -4.14 8.76 -3.81
N GLU A 71 -3.25 7.77 -3.73
CA GLU A 71 -1.92 7.84 -4.34
C GLU A 71 -2.00 7.94 -5.87
N GLU A 72 -2.81 7.11 -6.52
CA GLU A 72 -3.04 7.19 -7.97
C GLU A 72 -3.59 8.57 -8.38
N GLY A 73 -4.56 9.10 -7.63
CA GLY A 73 -5.11 10.44 -7.85
C GLY A 73 -4.05 11.54 -7.69
N LEU A 74 -3.18 11.42 -6.69
CA LEU A 74 -2.06 12.34 -6.47
C LEU A 74 -1.05 12.27 -7.60
N ILE A 75 -0.67 11.06 -8.05
CA ILE A 75 0.25 10.86 -9.18
C ILE A 75 -0.33 11.47 -10.47
N ALA A 76 -1.62 11.25 -10.74
CA ALA A 76 -2.30 11.85 -11.88
C ALA A 76 -2.27 13.38 -11.80
N ARG A 77 -2.54 13.95 -10.62
CA ARG A 77 -2.50 15.40 -10.40
C ARG A 77 -1.10 15.99 -10.56
N ILE A 78 -0.06 15.31 -10.06
CA ILE A 78 1.33 15.71 -10.26
C ILE A 78 1.67 15.70 -11.75
N SER A 79 1.27 14.65 -12.46
CA SER A 79 1.53 14.50 -13.91
C SER A 79 0.83 15.59 -14.73
N GLU A 80 -0.38 16.00 -14.32
CA GLU A 80 -1.13 17.10 -14.93
C GLU A 80 -0.45 18.46 -14.69
N VAL A 81 -0.01 18.72 -13.46
CA VAL A 81 0.46 20.05 -13.04
C VAL A 81 1.94 20.29 -13.31
N ALA A 82 2.78 19.25 -13.31
CA ALA A 82 4.22 19.39 -13.47
C ALA A 82 4.64 20.14 -14.76
N PRO A 83 4.05 19.87 -15.95
CA PRO A 83 4.40 20.60 -17.17
C PRO A 83 4.07 22.09 -17.08
N LEU A 84 2.95 22.45 -16.42
CA LEU A 84 2.53 23.84 -16.23
C LEU A 84 3.52 24.59 -15.33
N LEU A 85 4.00 23.95 -14.27
CA LEU A 85 5.00 24.54 -13.38
C LEU A 85 6.35 24.73 -14.09
N VAL A 86 6.76 23.78 -14.93
CA VAL A 86 7.98 23.90 -15.75
C VAL A 86 7.85 25.05 -16.75
N ALA A 87 6.70 25.17 -17.43
CA ALA A 87 6.46 26.27 -18.36
C ALA A 87 6.43 27.64 -17.65
N ALA A 88 5.75 27.74 -16.51
CA ALA A 88 5.73 28.96 -15.70
C ALA A 88 7.14 29.36 -15.25
N ARG A 89 7.98 28.39 -14.90
CA ARG A 89 9.38 28.64 -14.55
C ARG A 89 10.16 29.25 -15.72
N ALA A 90 10.02 28.69 -16.92
CA ALA A 90 10.71 29.19 -18.11
C ALA A 90 10.36 30.67 -18.40
N VAL A 91 9.07 31.03 -18.31
CA VAL A 91 8.62 32.41 -18.49
C VAL A 91 9.23 33.36 -17.44
N LEU A 92 9.32 32.91 -16.19
CA LEU A 92 9.94 33.72 -15.14
C LEU A 92 11.44 33.92 -15.38
N ASP A 93 12.14 32.88 -15.85
CA ASP A 93 13.56 32.98 -16.19
C ASP A 93 13.78 33.96 -17.36
N GLU A 94 12.93 33.93 -18.40
CA GLU A 94 12.97 34.92 -19.50
C GLU A 94 12.76 36.36 -19.02
N ILE A 95 11.82 36.59 -18.09
CA ILE A 95 11.59 37.92 -17.53
C ILE A 95 12.84 38.40 -16.77
N VAL A 96 13.45 37.53 -15.96
CA VAL A 96 14.65 37.87 -15.20
C VAL A 96 15.82 38.19 -16.11
N ASP A 97 16.02 37.44 -17.21
CA ASP A 97 17.09 37.69 -18.17
C ASP A 97 16.92 39.02 -18.94
N THR A 98 15.71 39.58 -18.96
CA THR A 98 15.41 40.88 -19.59
C THR A 98 15.52 42.09 -18.67
N LEU A 99 15.75 41.88 -17.36
CA LEU A 99 15.95 42.94 -16.35
C LEU A 99 17.44 43.28 -16.16
#